data_AF-A0A838PH95-F1
#
_entry.id   AF-A0A838PH95-F1
#
_cell.length_a   1.000
_cell.length_b   1.000
_cell.length_c   1.000
_cell.angle_alpha   90.00
_cell.angle_beta   90.00
_cell.angle_gamma   90.00
#
_symmetry.space_group_name_H-M   'P 1'
#
loop_
_entity.id
_entity.type
_entity.pdbx_description
1 polymer ?
#
loop_
_entity_poly.entity_id
_entity_poly.type
_entity_poly.pdbx_seq_one_letter_code
_entity_poly.pdbx_strand_id
1 'polypeptide(L)'
;MTPSALIRDARTSAGLTQKALAAQLGVTQGAVAQMERPSFNPTVARLDEVLRATGRRLNLTAAVHRPSIDETLLARNLRMSPAERLAAFETAHGEIEELRGLVRDRG
;
A
#
# COMPACT_ATOMS: atom_id res chain seq x y z
N MET A 1 1.41 -6.68 -2.88
CA MET A 1 2.10 -7.90 -2.40
C MET A 1 2.10 -7.88 -0.88
N THR A 2 1.74 -8.98 -0.20
CA THR A 2 1.75 -9.08 1.28
C THR A 2 3.08 -9.62 1.78
N PRO A 3 3.44 -9.44 3.07
CA PRO A 3 4.65 -10.03 3.64
C PRO A 3 4.71 -11.55 3.50
N SER A 4 3.59 -12.24 3.75
CA SER A 4 3.48 -13.70 3.59
C SER A 4 3.66 -14.16 2.14
N ALA A 5 3.14 -13.40 1.17
CA ALA A 5 3.35 -13.67 -0.25
C ALA A 5 4.81 -13.46 -0.64
N LEU A 6 5.46 -12.41 -0.12
CA LEU A 6 6.89 -12.14 -0.35
C LEU A 6 7.77 -13.26 0.20
N ILE A 7 7.47 -13.79 1.39
CA ILE A 7 8.19 -14.93 1.98
C ILE A 7 8.06 -16.18 1.08
N ARG A 8 6.83 -16.49 0.64
CA ARG A 8 6.60 -17.63 -0.26
C ARG A 8 7.36 -17.47 -1.58
N ASP A 9 7.27 -16.29 -2.20
CA ASP A 9 7.93 -15.99 -3.47
C ASP A 9 9.46 -16.08 -3.37
N ALA A 10 10.03 -15.52 -2.30
CA ALA A 10 11.45 -15.59 -2.00
C ALA A 10 11.93 -17.04 -1.87
N ARG A 11 11.18 -17.86 -1.12
CA ARG A 11 11.49 -19.29 -0.94
C ARG A 11 11.42 -20.06 -2.26
N THR A 12 10.34 -19.89 -3.03
CA THR A 12 10.16 -20.64 -4.29
C THR A 12 11.17 -20.21 -5.35
N SER A 13 11.50 -18.92 -5.42
CA SER A 13 12.56 -18.40 -6.30
C SER A 13 13.93 -18.96 -5.96
N ALA A 14 14.20 -19.23 -4.68
CA ALA A 14 15.42 -19.87 -4.21
C ALA A 14 15.42 -21.41 -4.41
N GLY A 15 14.36 -21.99 -4.99
CA GLY A 15 14.23 -23.44 -5.19
C GLY A 15 14.05 -24.24 -3.91
N LEU A 16 13.70 -23.58 -2.79
CA LEU A 16 13.63 -24.22 -1.48
C LEU A 16 12.24 -24.80 -1.20
N THR A 17 12.19 -25.98 -0.58
CA THR A 17 10.96 -26.46 0.08
C THR A 17 10.76 -25.73 1.42
N GLN A 18 9.55 -25.76 1.98
CA GLN A 18 9.30 -25.19 3.31
C GLN A 18 10.18 -25.87 4.38
N LYS A 19 10.45 -27.17 4.25
CA LYS A 19 11.33 -27.92 5.15
C LYS A 19 12.79 -27.46 5.02
N ALA A 20 13.25 -27.19 3.80
CA ALA A 20 14.61 -26.70 3.57
C ALA A 20 14.82 -25.30 4.16
N LEU A 21 13.87 -24.38 3.94
CA LEU A 21 13.92 -23.06 4.56
C LEU A 21 13.84 -23.14 6.10
N ALA A 22 13.00 -24.03 6.63
CA ALA A 22 12.90 -24.26 8.07
C ALA A 22 14.24 -24.70 8.67
N ALA A 23 14.96 -25.60 7.99
CA ALA A 23 16.30 -26.03 8.41
C ALA A 23 17.32 -24.89 8.39
N GLN A 24 17.29 -24.02 7.38
CA GLN A 24 18.15 -22.83 7.33
C GLN A 24 17.86 -21.82 8.43
N LEU A 25 16.58 -21.70 8.82
CA LEU A 25 16.13 -20.77 9.86
C LEU A 25 16.17 -21.36 11.28
N GLY A 26 16.52 -22.65 11.45
CA GLY A 26 16.48 -23.32 12.75
C GLY A 26 15.08 -23.41 13.35
N VAL A 27 14.02 -23.49 12.52
CA VAL A 27 12.61 -23.58 12.97
C VAL A 27 11.93 -24.83 12.42
N THR A 28 10.68 -25.07 12.80
CA THR A 28 9.88 -26.19 12.27
C THR A 28 9.31 -25.87 10.88
N GLN A 29 9.04 -26.90 10.08
CA GLN A 29 8.34 -26.72 8.80
C GLN A 29 6.95 -26.09 8.98
N GLY A 30 6.25 -26.43 10.07
CA GLY A 30 4.97 -25.81 10.43
C GLY A 30 5.08 -24.30 10.70
N ALA A 31 6.19 -23.84 11.29
CA ALA A 31 6.45 -22.43 11.47
C ALA A 31 6.59 -21.70 10.12
N VAL A 32 7.30 -22.29 9.15
CA VAL A 32 7.37 -21.74 7.78
C VAL A 32 6.00 -21.74 7.10
N ALA A 33 5.23 -22.82 7.25
CA ALA A 33 3.87 -22.89 6.71
C ALA A 33 2.96 -21.80 7.33
N GLN A 34 3.13 -21.50 8.62
CA GLN A 34 2.45 -20.39 9.30
C GLN A 34 2.90 -19.04 8.75
N MET A 35 4.20 -18.85 8.49
CA MET A 35 4.75 -17.62 7.92
C MET A 35 4.18 -17.30 6.53
N GLU A 36 3.84 -18.33 5.75
CA GLU A 36 3.25 -18.19 4.42
C GLU A 36 1.72 -18.07 4.41
N ARG A 37 1.05 -18.04 5.57
CA ARG A 37 -0.40 -17.81 5.63
C ARG A 37 -0.72 -16.33 5.35
N PRO A 38 -1.83 -16.03 4.65
CA PRO A 38 -2.19 -14.64 4.32
C PRO A 38 -2.24 -13.69 5.53
N SER A 39 -2.68 -14.18 6.69
CA SER A 39 -2.82 -13.42 7.93
C SER A 39 -1.52 -13.23 8.73
N PHE A 40 -0.40 -13.83 8.30
CA PHE A 40 0.86 -13.71 9.02
C PHE A 40 1.44 -12.30 8.87
N ASN A 41 1.67 -11.65 10.01
CA ASN A 41 2.21 -10.29 10.09
C ASN A 41 3.58 -10.31 10.79
N PRO A 42 4.69 -10.57 10.06
CA PRO A 42 6.02 -10.60 10.65
C PRO A 42 6.49 -9.21 11.08
N THR A 43 7.37 -9.16 12.06
CA THR A 43 8.20 -7.97 12.27
C THR A 43 9.14 -7.77 11.08
N VAL A 44 9.61 -6.54 10.87
CA VAL A 44 10.61 -6.23 9.83
C VAL A 44 11.87 -7.09 10.02
N ALA A 45 12.30 -7.29 11.27
CA ALA A 45 13.45 -8.14 11.58
C ALA A 45 13.24 -9.60 11.14
N ARG A 46 12.06 -10.17 11.40
CA ARG A 46 11.73 -11.54 10.99
C ARG A 46 11.66 -11.68 9.47
N LEU A 47 11.13 -10.66 8.79
CA LEU A 47 11.09 -10.64 7.33
C LEU A 47 12.51 -10.57 6.74
N ASP A 48 13.40 -9.73 7.27
CA ASP A 48 14.79 -9.66 6.83
C ASP A 48 15.53 -10.99 7.04
N GLU A 49 15.38 -11.62 8.21
CA GLU A 49 15.97 -12.93 8.51
C GLU A 49 15.56 -14.00 7.49
N VAL A 50 14.26 -14.09 7.19
CA VAL A 50 13.73 -15.05 6.20
C VAL A 50 14.27 -14.75 4.80
N LEU A 51 14.31 -13.48 4.39
CA LEU A 51 14.85 -13.10 3.08
C LEU A 51 16.34 -13.45 2.97
N ARG A 52 17.14 -13.21 4.01
CA ARG A 52 18.56 -13.59 4.02
C ARG A 52 18.76 -15.09 3.90
N ALA A 53 17.95 -15.90 4.57
CA ALA A 53 18.00 -17.36 4.44
C ALA A 53 17.73 -17.83 3.00
N THR A 54 16.94 -17.07 2.24
CA THR A 54 16.68 -17.32 0.81
C THR A 54 17.70 -16.65 -0.15
N GLY A 55 18.78 -16.07 0.38
CA GLY A 55 19.80 -15.38 -0.44
C GLY A 55 19.37 -13.99 -0.94
N ARG A 56 18.35 -13.38 -0.31
CA ARG A 56 17.83 -12.06 -0.66
C ARG A 56 18.12 -11.04 0.45
N ARG A 57 18.13 -9.76 0.09
CA ARG A 57 18.29 -8.65 1.02
C ARG A 57 16.99 -7.85 1.11
N LEU A 58 16.53 -7.54 2.32
CA LEU A 58 15.44 -6.58 2.49
C LEU A 58 15.96 -5.16 2.22
N ASN A 59 15.30 -4.46 1.31
CA ASN A 59 15.48 -3.03 1.11
C ASN A 59 14.17 -2.32 1.49
N LEU A 60 14.18 -1.60 2.61
CA LEU A 60 13.02 -0.89 3.15
C LEU A 60 13.33 0.60 3.21
N THR A 61 12.59 1.38 2.44
CA THR A 61 12.73 2.84 2.36
C THR A 61 11.44 3.50 2.83
N ALA A 62 11.56 4.50 3.70
CA ALA A 62 10.46 5.40 4.01
C ALA A 62 10.54 6.62 3.06
N ALA A 63 9.39 7.04 2.55
CA ALA A 63 9.25 8.28 1.78
C ALA A 63 8.31 9.23 2.53
N VAL A 64 8.45 10.53 2.25
CA VAL A 64 7.49 11.52 2.76
C VAL A 64 6.11 11.15 2.24
N HIS A 65 5.19 10.85 3.15
CA HIS A 65 3.79 10.69 2.82
C HIS A 65 3.21 12.07 2.58
N ARG A 66 3.24 12.55 1.32
CA ARG A 66 2.45 13.71 0.92
C ARG A 66 1.03 13.22 0.71
N PRO A 67 0.05 13.72 1.50
CA PRO A 67 -1.35 13.46 1.21
C PRO A 67 -1.63 13.83 -0.26
N SER A 68 -2.51 13.10 -0.94
CA SER A 68 -2.96 13.43 -2.30
C SER A 68 -3.86 14.66 -2.34
N ILE A 69 -3.59 15.65 -1.48
CA ILE A 69 -4.29 16.92 -1.43
C ILE A 69 -3.57 17.82 -2.41
N ASP A 70 -4.33 18.44 -3.31
CA ASP A 70 -3.81 19.56 -4.08
C ASP A 70 -3.54 20.72 -3.11
N GLU A 71 -2.27 20.91 -2.77
CA GLU A 71 -1.80 21.95 -1.86
C GLU A 71 -2.21 23.36 -2.35
N THR A 72 -2.37 23.54 -3.66
CA THR A 72 -2.85 24.80 -4.26
C THR A 72 -4.30 25.06 -3.89
N LEU A 73 -5.16 24.04 -4.03
CA LEU A 73 -6.56 24.14 -3.63
C LEU A 73 -6.70 24.28 -2.11
N LEU A 74 -5.89 23.58 -1.32
CA LEU A 74 -5.89 23.71 0.13
C LEU A 74 -5.49 25.12 0.56
N ALA A 75 -4.39 25.66 0.03
CA ALA A 75 -3.93 27.01 0.33
C ALA A 75 -4.94 28.07 -0.11
N ARG A 76 -5.62 27.88 -1.25
CA ARG A 76 -6.71 28.77 -1.69
C ARG A 76 -7.86 28.75 -0.68
N ASN A 77 -8.35 27.58 -0.31
CA ASN A 77 -9.44 27.43 0.66
C ASN A 77 -9.10 28.01 2.03
N LEU A 78 -7.86 27.86 2.51
CA LEU A 78 -7.43 28.42 3.80
C LEU A 78 -7.37 29.95 3.82
N ARG A 79 -7.22 30.61 2.65
CA ARG A 79 -7.30 32.08 2.54
C ARG A 79 -8.73 32.60 2.48
N MET A 80 -9.71 31.72 2.28
CA MET A 80 -11.13 32.07 2.20
C MET A 80 -11.79 31.89 3.57
N SER A 81 -12.71 32.77 3.91
CA SER A 81 -13.63 32.58 5.04
C SER A 81 -14.54 31.36 4.81
N PRO A 82 -15.16 30.80 5.86
CA PRO A 82 -16.12 29.70 5.71
C PRO A 82 -17.26 30.00 4.72
N ALA A 83 -17.78 31.23 4.71
CA ALA A 83 -18.87 31.63 3.81
C ALA A 83 -18.41 31.67 2.35
N GLU A 84 -17.23 32.22 2.08
CA GLU A 84 -16.66 32.27 0.73
C GLU A 84 -16.37 30.87 0.20
N ARG A 85 -15.89 29.94 1.05
CA ARG A 85 -15.68 28.55 0.64
C ARG A 85 -16.98 27.86 0.24
N LEU A 86 -18.06 28.12 0.98
CA LEU A 86 -19.37 27.54 0.68
C LEU A 86 -19.91 28.06 -0.65
N ALA A 87 -19.84 29.37 -0.90
CA ALA A 87 -20.27 29.97 -2.16
C ALA A 87 -19.48 29.45 -3.37
N ALA A 88 -18.15 29.30 -3.22
CA ALA A 88 -17.31 28.73 -4.27
C ALA A 88 -17.62 27.25 -4.55
N PHE A 89 -17.98 26.48 -3.52
CA PHE A 89 -18.43 25.10 -3.67
C PHE A 89 -19.76 25.02 -4.42
N GLU A 90 -20.75 25.85 -4.04
CA GLU A 90 -22.07 25.90 -4.68
C GLU A 90 -21.96 26.24 -6.17
N THR A 91 -21.09 27.20 -6.52
CA THR A 91 -20.84 27.60 -7.91
C THR A 91 -20.25 26.44 -8.71
N ALA A 92 -19.16 25.84 -8.23
CA ALA A 92 -18.52 24.71 -8.89
C ALA A 92 -19.46 23.50 -9.02
N HIS A 93 -20.34 23.26 -8.04
CA HIS A 93 -21.34 22.20 -8.10
C HIS A 93 -22.38 22.47 -9.19
N GLY A 94 -22.84 23.71 -9.35
CA GLY A 94 -23.74 24.11 -10.43
C GLY A 94 -23.15 23.83 -11.81
N GLU A 95 -21.90 24.24 -12.03
CA GLU A 95 -21.18 24.01 -13.30
C GLU A 95 -21.03 22.53 -13.64
N ILE A 96 -20.76 21.68 -12.64
CA ILE A 96 -20.64 20.22 -12.83
C ILE A 96 -21.97 19.59 -13.20
N GLU A 97 -23.08 20.01 -12.58
CA GLU A 97 -24.41 19.47 -12.91
C GLU A 97 -24.86 19.88 -14.31
N GLU A 98 -24.54 21.11 -14.74
CA GLU A 98 -24.79 21.55 -16.12
C GLU A 98 -24.00 20.72 -17.14
N LEU A 99 -22.71 20.51 -16.90
CA LEU A 99 -21.87 19.63 -17.71
C LEU A 99 -22.39 18.19 -17.76
N ARG A 100 -22.86 17.65 -16.63
CA ARG A 100 -23.47 16.32 -16.56
C ARG A 100 -24.74 16.21 -17.38
N GLY A 101 -25.59 17.25 -17.39
CA GLY A 101 -26.76 17.32 -18.26
C GLY A 101 -26.37 17.26 -19.73
N LEU A 102 -25.40 18.09 -20.14
CA LEU A 102 -24.92 18.16 -21.53
C LEU A 102 -24.30 16.86 -22.06
N VAL A 103 -23.61 16.11 -21.20
CA VAL A 103 -23.05 14.79 -21.58
C VAL A 103 -24.16 13.73 -21.70
N ARG A 104 -25.21 13.82 -20.88
CA ARG A 104 -26.34 12.87 -20.87
C ARG A 104 -27.28 13.07 -22.08
N ASP A 105 -27.43 14.30 -22.56
CA ASP A 105 -28.27 14.63 -23.72
C ASP A 105 -27.58 14.33 -25.08
N ARG A 106 -26.30 13.94 -25.07
CA ARG A 106 -25.51 13.62 -26.28
C ARG A 106 -25.26 12.11 -26.50
N GLY A 107 -25.79 11.24 -25.65
CA GLY A 107 -25.73 9.77 -25.79
C GLY A 107 -27.10 9.20 -26.12
#